data_AF-A0A365K8S5-F1
#
_entry.id   AF-A0A365K8S5-F1
#
_cell.length_a   1.000
_cell.length_b   1.000
_cell.length_c   1.000
_cell.angle_alpha   90.00
_cell.angle_beta   90.00
_cell.angle_gamma   90.00
#
_symmetry.space_group_name_H-M   'P 1'
#
loop_
_entity.id
_entity.type
_entity.pdbx_description
1 polymer ?
#
loop_
_entity_poly.entity_id
_entity_poly.type
_entity_poly.pdbx_seq_one_letter_code
_entity_poly.pdbx_strand_id
1 'polypeptide(L)'
;MAKIPIKPVADFAIKHGPKVVDQIAKNPHLIKPAIDKIDKVAQWQNERKEKKEAARTIPYLEQHYKLYNDEILPSLDTCQRSELLSYRLDVQKTLVQISADKAKDAKPKAVLHNKKSKKWEQVLSQIEGKLNTKDYEEYLKLYHNPESESAYFEGYEQNTAIFKKLLTENDSGKIREFLSNQTNMSIEDINRDFFLEFS
;
A
#
# COMPACT_ATOMS: atom_id res chain seq x y z
N MET A 1 25.45 -13.60 -2.87
CA MET A 1 24.42 -13.19 -1.88
C MET A 1 24.66 -11.75 -1.49
N ALA A 2 23.82 -10.81 -1.95
CA ALA A 2 23.95 -9.41 -1.58
C ALA A 2 23.45 -9.24 -0.14
N LYS A 3 24.35 -8.92 0.79
CA LYS A 3 24.02 -8.60 2.18
C LYS A 3 23.29 -7.25 2.18
N ILE A 4 22.02 -7.25 2.55
CA ILE A 4 21.25 -6.01 2.76
C ILE A 4 21.97 -5.24 3.89
N PRO A 5 22.33 -3.97 3.68
CA PRO A 5 22.99 -3.19 4.71
C PRO A 5 22.08 -3.07 5.94
N ILE A 6 22.59 -3.49 7.10
CA ILE A 6 21.85 -3.64 8.36
C ILE A 6 21.45 -2.27 8.96
N LYS A 7 22.17 -1.21 8.62
CA LYS A 7 21.93 0.16 9.13
C LYS A 7 20.58 0.77 8.72
N PRO A 8 20.20 0.82 7.42
CA PRO A 8 18.90 1.37 7.03
C PRO A 8 17.70 0.59 7.59
N VAL A 9 17.85 -0.72 7.82
CA VAL A 9 16.79 -1.57 8.42
C VAL A 9 16.61 -1.24 9.90
N ALA A 10 17.68 -0.98 10.63
CA ALA A 10 17.63 -0.61 12.05
C ALA A 10 17.01 0.78 12.26
N ASP A 11 17.42 1.78 11.47
CA ASP A 11 16.86 3.14 11.56
C ASP A 11 15.36 3.17 11.19
N PHE A 12 14.95 2.30 10.25
CA PHE A 12 13.55 2.16 9.87
C PHE A 12 12.72 1.40 10.91
N ALA A 13 13.28 0.36 11.55
CA ALA A 13 12.65 -0.36 12.65
C ALA A 13 12.36 0.55 13.84
N ILE A 14 13.31 1.45 14.14
CA ILE A 14 13.17 2.46 15.19
C ILE A 14 12.05 3.46 14.84
N LYS A 15 11.86 3.80 13.56
CA LYS A 15 10.93 4.84 13.09
C LYS A 15 9.52 4.32 12.72
N HIS A 16 9.37 3.03 12.38
CA HIS A 16 8.14 2.46 11.80
C HIS A 16 7.62 1.19 12.50
N GLY A 17 8.40 0.60 13.42
CA GLY A 17 7.99 -0.55 14.23
C GLY A 17 8.24 -1.93 13.58
N PRO A 18 8.47 -2.97 14.39
CA PRO A 18 9.03 -4.24 13.93
C PRO A 18 8.11 -5.04 12.98
N LYS A 19 6.79 -4.88 13.08
CA LYS A 19 5.83 -5.60 12.21
C LYS A 19 5.81 -5.07 10.77
N VAL A 20 6.06 -3.77 10.58
CA VAL A 20 6.21 -3.16 9.26
C VAL A 20 7.54 -3.59 8.64
N VAL A 21 8.57 -3.77 9.46
CA VAL A 21 9.89 -4.29 9.05
C VAL A 21 9.81 -5.75 8.60
N ASP A 22 9.04 -6.61 9.25
CA ASP A 22 8.91 -8.01 8.83
C ASP A 22 8.23 -8.19 7.46
N GLN A 23 7.29 -7.31 7.11
CA GLN A 23 6.70 -7.28 5.76
C GLN A 23 7.68 -6.72 4.72
N ILE A 24 8.56 -5.80 5.11
CA ILE A 24 9.54 -5.17 4.22
C ILE A 24 10.79 -6.03 4.01
N ALA A 25 11.29 -6.68 5.05
CA ALA A 25 12.48 -7.53 5.02
C ALA A 25 12.31 -8.73 4.10
N LYS A 26 11.08 -9.21 3.91
CA LYS A 26 10.76 -10.30 2.99
C LYS A 26 10.81 -9.88 1.52
N ASN A 27 10.56 -8.60 1.20
CA ASN A 27 10.48 -8.10 -0.18
C ASN A 27 11.00 -6.66 -0.35
N PRO A 28 12.27 -6.37 -0.05
CA PRO A 28 12.80 -5.00 0.02
C PRO A 28 12.80 -4.27 -1.34
N HIS A 29 12.95 -5.01 -2.45
CA HIS A 29 12.91 -4.45 -3.80
C HIS A 29 11.50 -4.04 -4.23
N LEU A 30 10.45 -4.62 -3.64
CA LEU A 30 9.05 -4.30 -3.94
C LEU A 30 8.53 -3.09 -3.16
N ILE A 31 9.35 -2.45 -2.32
CA ILE A 31 8.84 -1.41 -1.40
C ILE A 31 9.66 -0.12 -1.48
N LYS A 32 10.88 -0.19 -2.02
CA LYS A 32 11.73 0.99 -2.23
C LYS A 32 11.04 2.14 -2.99
N PRO A 33 10.33 1.91 -4.11
CA PRO A 33 9.62 2.99 -4.82
C PRO A 33 8.51 3.65 -3.98
N ALA A 34 7.87 2.86 -3.12
CA ALA A 34 6.82 3.35 -2.23
C ALA A 34 7.39 4.16 -1.05
N ILE A 35 8.56 3.78 -0.53
CA ILE A 35 9.22 4.48 0.60
C ILE A 35 9.56 5.93 0.24
N ASP A 36 10.15 6.16 -0.93
CA ASP A 36 10.52 7.51 -1.36
C ASP A 36 9.28 8.43 -1.51
N LYS A 37 8.12 7.85 -1.83
CA LYS A 37 6.86 8.59 -1.90
C LYS A 37 6.23 8.86 -0.52
N ILE A 38 6.51 8.05 0.51
CA ILE A 38 6.04 8.32 1.89
C ILE A 38 6.68 9.61 2.41
N ASP A 39 7.97 9.81 2.15
CA ASP A 39 8.66 11.03 2.57
C ASP A 39 8.10 12.27 1.85
N LYS A 40 7.65 12.13 0.59
CA LYS A 40 6.92 13.19 -0.14
C LYS A 40 5.55 13.49 0.46
N VAL A 41 4.80 12.50 0.92
CA VAL A 41 3.52 12.73 1.63
C VAL A 41 3.77 13.50 2.94
N ALA A 42 4.82 13.13 3.68
CA ALA A 42 5.22 13.85 4.89
C ALA A 42 5.68 15.29 4.59
N GLN A 43 6.42 15.52 3.50
CA GLN A 43 6.83 16.85 3.03
C GLN A 43 5.62 17.69 2.61
N TRP A 44 4.71 17.15 1.80
CA TRP A 44 3.50 17.83 1.35
C TRP A 44 2.62 18.29 2.53
N GLN A 45 2.59 17.51 3.61
CA GLN A 45 1.94 17.90 4.85
C GLN A 45 2.68 19.01 5.60
N ASN A 46 4.01 18.97 5.64
CA ASN A 46 4.80 19.98 6.34
C ASN A 46 4.78 21.33 5.60
N GLU A 47 4.87 21.34 4.27
CA GLU A 47 4.69 22.55 3.45
C GLU A 47 3.30 23.18 3.65
N ARG A 48 2.28 22.37 3.93
CA ARG A 48 0.94 22.86 4.28
C ARG A 48 0.83 23.40 5.70
N LYS A 49 1.59 22.85 6.65
CA LYS A 49 1.71 23.43 8.00
C LYS A 49 2.37 24.81 7.93
N GLU A 50 3.36 24.96 7.06
CA GLU A 50 4.05 26.23 6.82
C GLU A 50 3.17 27.23 6.04
N LYS A 51 2.38 26.77 5.05
CA LYS A 51 1.43 27.64 4.31
C LYS A 51 0.19 28.04 5.11
N LYS A 52 -0.14 27.36 6.22
CA LYS A 52 -1.27 27.68 7.11
C LYS A 52 -0.78 28.08 8.50
N GLU A 53 -0.01 29.16 8.59
CA GLU A 53 0.43 29.75 9.86
C GLU A 53 -0.72 30.31 10.76
N ALA A 54 -1.99 30.30 10.32
CA ALA A 54 -3.07 31.02 11.00
C ALA A 54 -4.17 30.17 11.69
N ALA A 55 -4.07 28.85 11.80
CA ALA A 55 -5.15 28.05 12.44
C ALA A 55 -4.64 26.87 13.26
N ARG A 56 -4.01 27.15 14.41
CA ARG A 56 -3.71 26.10 15.40
C ARG A 56 -4.91 25.85 16.31
N THR A 57 -5.65 24.79 15.99
CA THR A 57 -6.58 24.14 16.95
C THR A 57 -6.83 22.66 16.65
N ILE A 58 -6.58 22.20 15.41
CA ILE A 58 -6.89 20.82 15.01
C ILE A 58 -5.67 19.90 15.22
N PRO A 59 -5.81 18.77 15.96
CA PRO A 59 -4.73 17.79 16.16
C PRO A 59 -4.16 17.20 14.86
N TYR A 60 -2.87 16.85 14.85
CA TYR A 60 -2.18 16.30 13.66
C TYR A 60 -2.92 15.13 13.01
N LEU A 61 -3.35 14.13 13.80
CA LEU A 61 -4.07 12.96 13.27
C LEU A 61 -5.40 13.32 12.60
N GLU A 62 -6.02 14.42 13.00
CA GLU A 62 -7.30 14.86 12.44
C GLU A 62 -7.09 15.66 11.15
N GLN A 63 -6.03 16.46 11.07
CA GLN A 63 -5.57 17.04 9.81
C GLN A 63 -5.17 15.96 8.82
N HIS A 64 -4.46 14.93 9.30
CA HIS A 64 -4.01 13.82 8.49
C HIS A 64 -5.18 13.03 7.93
N TYR A 65 -6.15 12.68 8.78
CA TYR A 65 -7.37 12.02 8.34
C TYR A 65 -8.18 12.84 7.34
N LYS A 66 -8.22 14.17 7.52
CA LYS A 66 -8.88 15.08 6.57
C LYS A 66 -8.21 15.07 5.20
N LEU A 67 -6.88 15.10 5.13
CA LEU A 67 -6.15 14.94 3.86
C LEU A 67 -6.57 13.65 3.13
N TYR A 68 -6.68 12.55 3.88
CA TYR A 68 -7.08 11.28 3.28
C TYR A 68 -8.49 11.34 2.70
N ASN A 69 -9.46 11.85 3.46
CA ASN A 69 -10.85 11.91 3.00
C ASN A 69 -11.08 12.91 1.86
N ASP A 70 -10.43 14.08 1.92
CA ASP A 70 -10.73 15.17 0.99
C ASP A 70 -9.95 15.06 -0.33
N GLU A 71 -8.78 14.40 -0.33
CA GLU A 71 -7.84 14.44 -1.46
C GLU A 71 -7.33 13.07 -1.90
N ILE A 72 -6.90 12.21 -0.97
CA ILE A 72 -6.28 10.92 -1.33
C ILE A 72 -7.34 9.89 -1.75
N LEU A 73 -8.36 9.67 -0.91
CA LEU A 73 -9.42 8.69 -1.19
C LEU A 73 -10.16 9.00 -2.50
N PRO A 74 -10.52 10.26 -2.82
CA PRO A 74 -11.13 10.58 -4.10
C PRO A 74 -10.22 10.39 -5.32
N SER A 75 -8.90 10.37 -5.13
CA SER A 75 -7.93 10.31 -6.24
C SER A 75 -7.30 8.93 -6.47
N LEU A 76 -7.66 7.91 -5.66
CA LEU A 76 -7.07 6.57 -5.73
C LEU A 76 -7.13 5.93 -7.13
N ASP A 77 -8.15 6.25 -7.92
CA ASP A 77 -8.32 5.75 -9.29
C ASP A 77 -7.19 6.19 -10.23
N THR A 78 -6.64 7.37 -9.98
CA THR A 78 -5.58 7.96 -10.80
C THR A 78 -4.18 7.60 -10.31
N CYS A 79 -4.07 7.07 -9.09
CA CYS A 79 -2.79 6.76 -8.48
C CYS A 79 -2.06 5.60 -9.18
N GLN A 80 -0.74 5.72 -9.22
CA GLN A 80 0.18 4.63 -9.54
C GLN A 80 0.26 3.64 -8.37
N ARG A 81 0.76 2.42 -8.63
CA ARG A 81 0.92 1.39 -7.61
C ARG A 81 1.82 1.84 -6.45
N SER A 82 2.90 2.55 -6.79
CA SER A 82 3.84 3.11 -5.82
C SER A 82 3.17 4.09 -4.85
N GLU A 83 2.19 4.87 -5.31
CA GLU A 83 1.42 5.81 -4.49
C GLU A 83 0.45 5.08 -3.58
N LEU A 84 -0.31 4.13 -4.13
CA LEU A 84 -1.24 3.31 -3.33
C LEU A 84 -0.49 2.55 -2.22
N LEU A 85 0.68 1.98 -2.52
CA LEU A 85 1.52 1.35 -1.51
C LEU A 85 2.06 2.34 -0.47
N SER A 86 2.44 3.53 -0.91
CA SER A 86 2.89 4.60 0.00
C SER A 86 1.79 4.96 1.00
N TYR A 87 0.57 5.19 0.52
CA TYR A 87 -0.59 5.49 1.36
C TYR A 87 -0.93 4.32 2.29
N ARG A 88 -0.89 3.08 1.80
CA ARG A 88 -1.09 1.89 2.63
C ARG A 88 -0.13 1.86 3.82
N LEU A 89 1.16 2.06 3.56
CA LEU A 89 2.21 2.03 4.58
C LEU A 89 2.06 3.18 5.58
N ASP A 90 1.69 4.37 5.12
CA ASP A 90 1.46 5.53 5.98
C ASP A 90 0.23 5.35 6.89
N VAL A 91 -0.86 4.77 6.40
CA VAL A 91 -2.04 4.41 7.20
C VAL A 91 -1.68 3.33 8.23
N GLN A 92 -0.92 2.30 7.85
CA GLN A 92 -0.46 1.27 8.78
C GLN A 92 0.40 1.87 9.90
N LYS A 93 1.31 2.79 9.58
CA LYS A 93 2.10 3.53 10.58
C LYS A 93 1.20 4.31 11.54
N THR A 94 0.18 4.98 11.01
CA THR A 94 -0.80 5.72 11.81
C THR A 94 -1.57 4.80 12.76
N LEU A 95 -1.99 3.62 12.31
CA LEU A 95 -2.64 2.62 13.16
C LEU A 95 -1.73 2.11 14.28
N VAL A 96 -0.44 1.87 13.99
CA VAL A 96 0.57 1.51 15.00
C VAL A 96 0.70 2.62 16.05
N GLN A 97 0.76 3.89 15.62
CA GLN A 97 0.81 5.03 16.54
C GLN A 97 -0.42 5.08 17.44
N ILE A 98 -1.64 4.96 16.88
CA ILE A 98 -2.88 4.98 17.67
C ILE A 98 -2.91 3.82 18.68
N SER A 99 -2.43 2.64 18.30
CA SER A 99 -2.33 1.50 19.21
C SER A 99 -1.35 1.75 20.36
N ALA A 100 -0.22 2.39 20.08
CA ALA A 100 0.77 2.74 21.11
C ALA A 100 0.23 3.81 22.07
N ASP A 101 -0.48 4.82 21.56
CA ASP A 101 -1.11 5.86 22.37
C ASP A 101 -2.23 5.27 23.25
N LYS A 102 -3.03 4.35 22.70
CA LYS A 102 -4.03 3.59 23.46
C LYS A 102 -3.43 2.81 24.63
N ALA A 103 -2.25 2.21 24.45
CA ALA A 103 -1.59 1.45 25.51
C ALA A 103 -1.08 2.33 26.66
N LYS A 104 -0.84 3.62 26.41
CA LYS A 104 -0.35 4.59 27.41
C LYS A 104 -1.47 5.32 28.16
N ASP A 105 -2.67 5.37 27.60
CA ASP A 105 -3.78 6.18 28.11
C ASP A 105 -4.77 5.39 28.99
N ALA A 106 -5.38 6.07 29.97
CA ALA A 106 -6.39 5.49 30.86
C ALA A 106 -7.74 5.20 30.14
N LYS A 107 -8.57 4.35 30.75
CA LYS A 107 -9.80 3.76 30.18
C LYS A 107 -10.80 4.70 29.46
N PRO A 108 -11.04 5.97 29.85
CA PRO A 108 -11.96 6.82 29.07
C PRO A 108 -11.39 7.22 27.69
N LYS A 109 -10.06 7.35 27.54
CA LYS A 109 -9.41 7.67 26.26
C LYS A 109 -9.26 6.45 25.35
N ALA A 110 -9.26 5.23 25.90
CA ALA A 110 -9.20 4.00 25.11
C ALA A 110 -10.39 3.86 24.14
N VAL A 111 -11.58 4.34 24.52
CA VAL A 111 -12.77 4.36 23.64
C VAL A 111 -12.58 5.31 22.47
N LEU A 112 -12.00 6.49 22.72
CA LEU A 112 -11.66 7.46 21.67
C LEU A 112 -10.67 6.86 20.67
N HIS A 113 -9.62 6.20 21.18
CA HIS A 113 -8.62 5.53 20.34
C HIS A 113 -9.23 4.40 19.49
N ASN A 114 -10.14 3.60 20.04
CA ASN A 114 -10.87 2.59 19.26
C ASN A 114 -11.66 3.20 18.10
N LYS A 115 -12.37 4.31 18.34
CA LYS A 115 -13.10 5.02 17.28
C LYS A 115 -12.16 5.56 16.19
N LYS A 116 -10.99 6.07 16.59
CA LYS A 116 -9.95 6.53 15.65
C LYS A 116 -9.35 5.37 14.85
N SER A 117 -9.00 4.26 15.49
CA SER A 117 -8.50 3.06 14.81
C SER A 117 -9.48 2.58 13.75
N LYS A 118 -10.78 2.44 14.07
CA LYS A 118 -11.80 2.01 13.10
C LYS A 118 -11.88 2.91 11.86
N LYS A 119 -11.78 4.23 12.05
CA LYS A 119 -11.76 5.16 10.91
C LYS A 119 -10.55 4.92 10.00
N TRP A 120 -9.38 4.72 10.58
CA TRP A 120 -8.16 4.45 9.81
C TRP A 120 -8.11 3.04 9.22
N GLU A 121 -8.70 2.05 9.87
CA GLU A 121 -8.91 0.70 9.31
C GLU A 121 -9.81 0.75 8.07
N GLN A 122 -10.85 1.59 8.06
CA GLN A 122 -11.68 1.82 6.88
C GLN A 122 -10.92 2.50 5.74
N VAL A 123 -10.03 3.46 6.05
CA VAL A 123 -9.16 4.09 5.04
C VAL A 123 -8.20 3.04 4.46
N LEU A 124 -7.58 2.22 5.32
CA LEU A 124 -6.69 1.14 4.88
C LEU A 124 -7.39 0.17 3.94
N SER A 125 -8.60 -0.28 4.33
CA SER A 125 -9.38 -1.22 3.53
C SER A 125 -9.75 -0.67 2.14
N GLN A 126 -10.05 0.63 2.03
CA GLN A 126 -10.31 1.27 0.74
C GLN A 126 -9.06 1.29 -0.15
N ILE A 127 -7.90 1.63 0.41
CA ILE A 127 -6.63 1.65 -0.32
C ILE A 127 -6.22 0.24 -0.75
N GLU A 128 -6.32 -0.74 0.15
CA GLU A 128 -6.01 -2.14 -0.16
C GLU A 128 -6.95 -2.72 -1.21
N GLY A 129 -8.25 -2.43 -1.09
CA GLY A 129 -9.23 -2.79 -2.12
C GLY A 129 -8.86 -2.21 -3.48
N LYS A 130 -8.51 -0.92 -3.54
CA LYS A 130 -8.13 -0.30 -4.82
C LYS A 130 -6.84 -0.87 -5.39
N LEU A 131 -5.84 -1.12 -4.54
CA LEU A 131 -4.57 -1.72 -4.95
C LEU A 131 -4.80 -3.11 -5.56
N ASN A 132 -5.59 -3.95 -4.89
CA ASN A 132 -5.93 -5.29 -5.36
C ASN A 132 -6.66 -5.25 -6.70
N THR A 133 -7.69 -4.40 -6.83
CA THR A 133 -8.47 -4.27 -8.07
C THR A 133 -7.62 -3.74 -9.23
N LYS A 134 -6.81 -2.68 -9.03
CA LYS A 134 -5.95 -2.15 -10.10
C LYS A 134 -4.83 -3.10 -10.48
N ASP A 135 -4.18 -3.76 -9.51
CA ASP A 135 -3.18 -4.79 -9.82
C ASP A 135 -3.82 -5.88 -10.72
N TYR A 136 -5.02 -6.35 -10.37
CA TYR A 136 -5.74 -7.37 -11.14
C TYR A 136 -6.11 -6.91 -12.55
N GLU A 137 -6.72 -5.73 -12.71
CA GLU A 137 -7.10 -5.17 -14.01
C GLU A 137 -5.87 -4.98 -14.92
N GLU A 138 -4.76 -4.51 -14.37
CA GLU A 138 -3.53 -4.30 -15.15
C GLU A 138 -2.87 -5.62 -15.54
N TYR A 139 -2.89 -6.65 -14.68
CA TYR A 139 -2.44 -7.99 -15.08
C TYR A 139 -3.36 -8.62 -16.13
N LEU A 140 -4.67 -8.38 -16.08
CA LEU A 140 -5.61 -8.85 -17.10
C LEU A 140 -5.32 -8.18 -18.46
N LYS A 141 -5.04 -6.88 -18.47
CA LYS A 141 -4.57 -6.17 -19.68
C LYS A 141 -3.28 -6.79 -20.22
N LEU A 142 -2.31 -7.04 -19.34
CA LEU A 142 -1.03 -7.68 -19.71
C LEU A 142 -1.23 -9.11 -20.24
N TYR A 143 -2.21 -9.85 -19.72
CA TYR A 143 -2.52 -11.19 -20.20
C TYR A 143 -3.04 -11.17 -21.64
N HIS A 144 -3.95 -10.24 -21.96
CA HIS A 144 -4.49 -10.10 -23.32
C HIS A 144 -3.52 -9.42 -24.30
N ASN A 145 -2.64 -8.55 -23.79
CA ASN A 145 -1.62 -7.88 -24.58
C ASN A 145 -0.28 -7.85 -23.83
N PRO A 146 0.54 -8.91 -23.95
CA PRO A 146 1.83 -9.01 -23.24
C PRO A 146 2.84 -7.93 -23.61
N GLU A 147 2.71 -7.28 -24.77
CA GLU A 147 3.57 -6.19 -25.20
C GLU A 147 3.17 -4.84 -24.58
N SER A 148 2.03 -4.77 -23.88
CA SER A 148 1.62 -3.53 -23.23
C SER A 148 2.58 -3.12 -22.10
N GLU A 149 2.79 -1.82 -22.02
CA GLU A 149 3.44 -1.15 -20.90
C GLU A 149 2.38 -0.52 -20.00
N SER A 150 2.55 -0.65 -18.70
CA SER A 150 1.60 -0.13 -17.71
C SER A 150 2.27 0.97 -16.90
N ALA A 151 1.83 2.21 -17.11
CA ALA A 151 2.26 3.37 -16.31
C ALA A 151 1.88 3.20 -14.82
N TYR A 152 0.89 2.36 -14.50
CA TYR A 152 0.53 2.05 -13.13
C TYR A 152 1.63 1.29 -12.38
N PHE A 153 2.34 0.39 -13.07
CA PHE A 153 3.44 -0.40 -12.52
C PHE A 153 4.81 0.30 -12.60
N GLU A 154 4.87 1.62 -12.81
CA GLU A 154 6.13 2.36 -12.78
C GLU A 154 6.86 2.17 -11.44
N GLY A 155 8.13 1.74 -11.51
CA GLY A 155 8.96 1.33 -10.37
C GLY A 155 8.73 -0.12 -9.91
N TYR A 156 7.86 -0.86 -10.59
CA TYR A 156 7.46 -2.24 -10.29
C TYR A 156 7.61 -3.18 -11.50
N GLU A 157 8.52 -2.83 -12.42
CA GLU A 157 8.71 -3.51 -13.70
C GLU A 157 9.06 -4.99 -13.51
N GLN A 158 9.79 -5.33 -12.44
CA GLN A 158 10.13 -6.71 -12.12
C GLN A 158 8.88 -7.60 -11.95
N ASN A 159 7.80 -7.09 -11.38
CA ASN A 159 6.56 -7.85 -11.22
C ASN A 159 5.93 -8.16 -12.59
N THR A 160 5.89 -7.16 -13.47
CA THR A 160 5.38 -7.33 -14.83
C THR A 160 6.27 -8.27 -15.65
N ALA A 161 7.59 -8.22 -15.47
CA ALA A 161 8.53 -9.10 -16.14
C ALA A 161 8.38 -10.57 -15.70
N ILE A 162 8.19 -10.80 -14.40
CA ILE A 162 7.90 -12.15 -13.87
C ILE A 162 6.59 -12.66 -14.47
N PHE A 163 5.54 -11.84 -14.49
CA PHE A 163 4.26 -12.23 -15.07
C PHE A 163 4.37 -12.58 -16.56
N LYS A 164 4.99 -11.70 -17.37
CA LYS A 164 5.22 -11.95 -18.81
C LYS A 164 6.00 -13.24 -19.05
N LYS A 165 7.02 -13.52 -18.23
CA LYS A 165 7.78 -14.77 -18.29
C LYS A 165 6.87 -15.99 -18.04
N LEU A 166 5.98 -15.93 -17.05
CA LEU A 166 5.02 -17.00 -16.78
C LEU A 166 4.05 -17.21 -17.97
N LEU A 167 3.64 -16.14 -18.65
CA LEU A 167 2.83 -16.24 -19.87
C LEU A 167 3.59 -16.97 -20.99
N THR A 168 4.88 -16.66 -21.18
CA THR A 168 5.72 -17.36 -22.19
C THR A 168 5.93 -18.83 -21.86
N GLU A 169 6.04 -19.17 -20.58
CA GLU A 169 6.16 -20.57 -20.11
C GLU A 169 4.84 -21.35 -20.20
N ASN A 170 3.70 -20.66 -20.38
CA ASN A 170 2.35 -21.22 -20.42
C ASN A 170 2.00 -22.08 -19.18
N ASP A 171 2.62 -21.78 -18.02
CA ASP A 171 2.38 -22.48 -16.77
C ASP A 171 1.17 -21.90 -16.05
N SER A 172 -0.01 -22.39 -16.43
CA SER A 172 -1.28 -21.89 -15.91
C SER A 172 -1.41 -22.06 -14.39
N GLY A 173 -0.72 -23.03 -13.78
CA GLY A 173 -0.70 -23.21 -12.33
C GLY A 173 0.03 -22.07 -11.62
N LYS A 174 1.24 -21.75 -12.10
CA LYS A 174 2.01 -20.62 -11.55
C LYS A 174 1.38 -19.27 -11.82
N ILE A 175 0.69 -19.10 -12.95
CA ILE A 175 -0.04 -17.86 -13.25
C ILE A 175 -1.14 -17.62 -12.20
N ARG A 176 -1.93 -18.65 -11.87
CA ARG A 176 -2.97 -18.55 -10.84
C ARG A 176 -2.39 -18.21 -9.46
N GLU A 177 -1.33 -18.91 -9.07
CA GLU A 177 -0.64 -18.65 -7.80
C GLU A 177 -0.10 -17.22 -7.74
N PHE A 178 0.54 -16.76 -8.82
CA PHE A 178 1.05 -15.40 -8.91
C PHE A 178 -0.07 -14.36 -8.77
N LEU A 179 -1.15 -14.51 -9.54
CA LEU A 179 -2.28 -13.56 -9.52
C LEU A 179 -2.94 -13.53 -8.14
N SER A 180 -3.22 -14.68 -7.54
CA SER A 180 -3.86 -14.74 -6.22
C SER A 180 -2.98 -14.09 -5.14
N ASN A 181 -1.67 -14.36 -5.17
CA ASN A 181 -0.72 -13.76 -4.23
C ASN A 181 -0.56 -12.24 -4.41
N GLN A 182 -0.59 -11.73 -5.64
CA GLN A 182 -0.40 -10.30 -5.90
C GLN A 182 -1.68 -9.48 -5.71
N THR A 183 -2.84 -10.05 -6.03
CA THR A 183 -4.11 -9.31 -6.11
C THR A 183 -5.11 -9.68 -5.01
N ASN A 184 -4.82 -10.73 -4.23
CA ASN A 184 -5.75 -11.29 -3.24
C ASN A 184 -7.12 -11.67 -3.83
N MET A 185 -7.18 -11.94 -5.15
CA MET A 185 -8.37 -12.46 -5.82
C MET A 185 -8.48 -13.97 -5.63
N SER A 186 -9.73 -14.44 -5.63
CA SER A 186 -10.05 -15.86 -5.54
C SER A 186 -9.55 -16.62 -6.76
N ILE A 187 -9.24 -17.91 -6.59
CA ILE A 187 -8.82 -18.76 -7.72
C ILE A 187 -10.00 -18.90 -8.70
N GLU A 188 -11.22 -18.90 -8.19
CA GLU A 188 -12.46 -18.97 -8.96
C GLU A 188 -12.61 -17.75 -9.89
N ASP A 189 -12.39 -16.53 -9.39
CA ASP A 189 -12.41 -15.32 -10.21
C ASP A 189 -11.28 -15.33 -11.25
N ILE A 190 -10.08 -15.74 -10.87
CA ILE A 190 -8.93 -15.87 -11.79
C ILE A 190 -9.26 -16.86 -12.92
N ASN A 191 -9.84 -18.01 -12.59
CA ASN A 191 -10.22 -19.03 -13.57
C ASN A 191 -11.24 -18.51 -14.58
N ARG A 192 -12.28 -17.82 -14.08
CA ARG A 192 -13.31 -17.21 -14.90
C ARG A 192 -12.72 -16.21 -15.89
N ASP A 193 -11.88 -15.29 -15.41
CA ASP A 193 -11.49 -14.11 -16.18
C ASP A 193 -10.26 -14.37 -17.09
N PHE A 194 -9.32 -15.22 -16.67
CA PHE A 194 -8.09 -15.49 -17.42
C PHE A 194 -8.15 -16.78 -18.26
N PHE A 195 -8.85 -17.80 -17.79
CA PHE A 195 -8.81 -19.14 -18.39
C PHE A 195 -10.14 -19.60 -18.96
N LEU A 196 -11.23 -18.83 -18.77
CA LEU A 196 -12.59 -19.19 -19.15
C LEU A 196 -13.03 -20.55 -18.57
N GLU A 197 -12.47 -20.91 -17.43
CA GLU A 197 -12.82 -22.12 -16.69
C GLU A 197 -13.93 -21.77 -15.71
N PHE A 198 -15.10 -22.39 -15.90
CA PHE A 198 -16.25 -22.22 -15.02
C PHE A 198 -16.28 -23.39 -14.03
N SER A 199 -16.17 -23.09 -12.74
CA SER A 199 -16.36 -24.04 -11.63
C SER A 199 -17.84 -24.22 -11.30
#